data_AF-A0A519HR97-F1
#
_entry.id   AF-A0A519HR97-F1
#
_cell.length_a   1.000
_cell.length_b   1.000
_cell.length_c   1.000
_cell.angle_alpha   90.00
_cell.angle_beta   90.00
_cell.angle_gamma   90.00
#
_symmetry.space_group_name_H-M   'P 1'
#
loop_
_entity.id
_entity.type
_entity.pdbx_description
1 polymer ?
#
loop_
_entity_poly.entity_id
_entity_poly.type
_entity_poly.pdbx_seq_one_letter_code
_entity_poly.pdbx_strand_id
1 'polypeptide(L)'
;MSSTRDLRLQVVLQTIDKATAVLRKVKGDSSGAARALKDTRESLKQLTAQQREVNRFQDLQQGLKGTEEKLEAAKTRVKQLSQALTEFGPPSKAMIGQLKQAQVAVKVLGQQHERHGAQLEAHKGKLGAVGINMANLAATSRTLRADQDRLNESLRTQTQRLEAVAARQKRVAELNAESAVWAK
;
A
#
# COMPACT_ATOMS: atom_id res chain seq x y z
N MET A 1 10.90 0.40 -2.05
CA MET A 1 10.84 0.08 -3.50
C MET A 1 9.38 0.06 -4.01
N SER A 2 8.60 1.14 -3.83
CA SER A 2 7.17 1.18 -4.25
C SER A 2 6.93 1.82 -5.62
N SER A 3 7.91 2.56 -6.17
CA SER A 3 7.71 3.43 -7.34
C SER A 3 7.25 2.70 -8.61
N THR A 4 7.85 1.55 -8.96
CA THR A 4 7.49 0.83 -10.21
C THR A 4 6.09 0.22 -10.16
N ARG A 5 5.61 -0.13 -8.96
CA ARG A 5 4.32 -0.80 -8.77
C ARG A 5 3.16 0.19 -8.82
N ASP A 6 3.35 1.34 -8.18
CA ASP A 6 2.40 2.45 -8.23
C ASP A 6 2.23 2.95 -9.68
N LEU A 7 3.33 3.03 -10.45
CA LEU A 7 3.29 3.38 -11.87
C LEU A 7 2.49 2.38 -12.71
N ARG A 8 2.68 1.06 -12.53
CA ARG A 8 1.92 0.04 -13.25
C ARG A 8 0.43 0.10 -12.94
N LEU A 9 0.07 0.35 -11.67
CA LEU A 9 -1.33 0.49 -11.25
C LEU A 9 -1.97 1.74 -11.86
N GLN A 10 -1.24 2.85 -11.88
CA GLN A 10 -1.69 4.10 -12.47
C GLN A 10 -1.98 3.94 -13.97
N VAL A 11 -1.13 3.21 -14.69
CA VAL A 11 -1.35 2.87 -16.11
C VAL A 11 -2.62 2.03 -16.29
N VAL A 12 -2.82 0.99 -15.46
CA VAL A 12 -4.03 0.16 -15.56
C VAL A 12 -5.30 0.98 -15.30
N LEU A 13 -5.30 1.84 -14.27
CA LEU A 13 -6.43 2.72 -13.98
C LEU A 13 -6.71 3.72 -15.12
N GLN A 14 -5.67 4.29 -15.72
CA GLN A 14 -5.79 5.17 -16.89
C GLN A 14 -6.37 4.43 -18.11
N THR A 15 -5.97 3.18 -18.34
CA THR A 15 -6.53 2.38 -19.44
C THR A 15 -8.02 2.09 -19.24
N ILE A 16 -8.46 1.83 -18.00
CA ILE A 16 -9.88 1.65 -17.67
C ILE A 16 -10.65 2.96 -17.88
N ASP A 17 -10.10 4.09 -17.48
CA ASP A 17 -10.71 5.41 -17.67
C ASP A 17 -10.94 5.70 -19.17
N LYS A 18 -9.95 5.40 -20.00
CA LYS A 18 -10.04 5.56 -21.45
C LYS A 18 -11.09 4.65 -22.07
N ALA A 19 -11.10 3.36 -21.75
CA ALA A 19 -12.10 2.42 -22.28
C ALA A 19 -13.52 2.77 -21.83
N THR A 20 -13.69 3.18 -20.56
CA THR A 20 -14.99 3.65 -20.05
C THR A 20 -15.47 4.90 -20.82
N ALA A 21 -14.57 5.82 -21.15
CA ALA A 21 -14.90 7.01 -21.93
C ALA A 21 -15.30 6.66 -23.37
N VAL A 22 -14.65 5.69 -24.01
CA VAL A 22 -15.01 5.20 -25.35
C VAL A 22 -16.40 4.55 -25.34
N LEU A 23 -16.69 3.71 -24.36
CA LEU A 23 -18.00 3.05 -24.23
C LEU A 23 -19.14 4.04 -24.02
N ARG A 24 -18.91 5.14 -23.30
CA ARG A 24 -19.92 6.22 -23.15
C ARG A 24 -20.22 6.95 -24.47
N LYS A 25 -19.25 7.04 -25.38
CA LYS A 25 -19.40 7.73 -26.67
C LYS A 25 -20.14 6.88 -27.70
N VAL A 26 -20.02 5.56 -27.62
CA VAL A 26 -20.81 4.65 -28.45
C VAL A 26 -22.21 4.53 -27.84
N LYS A 27 -23.18 5.26 -28.42
CA LYS A 27 -24.62 5.16 -28.12
C LYS A 27 -25.12 3.73 -28.45
N GLY A 28 -25.10 2.82 -27.49
CA GLY A 28 -25.57 1.43 -27.66
C GLY A 28 -25.72 0.71 -26.33
N ASP A 29 -25.94 -0.61 -26.36
CA ASP A 29 -26.19 -1.52 -25.21
C ASP A 29 -24.98 -1.71 -24.26
N SER A 30 -24.00 -0.79 -24.32
CA SER A 30 -22.72 -0.81 -23.62
C SER A 30 -22.82 -0.46 -22.13
N SER A 31 -24.01 -0.14 -21.60
CA SER A 31 -24.19 0.23 -20.20
C SER A 31 -23.81 -0.86 -19.20
N GLY A 32 -24.01 -2.13 -19.56
CA GLY A 32 -23.60 -3.27 -18.73
C GLY A 32 -22.07 -3.40 -18.62
N ALA A 33 -21.37 -3.28 -19.74
CA ALA A 33 -19.90 -3.33 -19.78
C ALA A 33 -19.26 -2.14 -19.05
N ALA A 34 -19.83 -0.94 -19.18
CA ALA A 34 -19.35 0.24 -18.46
C ALA A 34 -19.55 0.12 -16.94
N ARG A 35 -20.65 -0.51 -16.48
CA ARG A 35 -20.88 -0.82 -15.06
C ARG A 35 -19.89 -1.86 -14.56
N ALA A 36 -19.71 -2.98 -15.27
CA ALA A 36 -18.75 -4.02 -14.89
C ALA A 36 -17.31 -3.49 -14.79
N LEU A 37 -16.87 -2.63 -15.71
CA LEU A 37 -15.56 -1.97 -15.62
C LEU A 37 -15.45 -1.03 -14.42
N LYS A 38 -16.51 -0.27 -14.11
CA LYS A 38 -16.56 0.60 -12.93
C LYS A 38 -16.44 -0.23 -11.64
N ASP A 39 -17.18 -1.32 -11.53
CA ASP A 39 -17.17 -2.19 -10.35
C ASP A 39 -15.79 -2.84 -10.19
N THR A 40 -15.21 -3.35 -11.27
CA THR A 40 -13.85 -3.93 -11.24
C THR A 40 -12.79 -2.90 -10.85
N ARG A 41 -12.93 -1.65 -11.31
CA ARG A 41 -12.06 -0.54 -10.87
C ARG A 41 -12.17 -0.29 -9.37
N GLU A 42 -13.39 -0.30 -8.84
CA GLU A 42 -13.62 -0.06 -7.42
C GLU A 42 -13.03 -1.21 -6.57
N SER A 43 -13.20 -2.46 -7.00
CA SER A 43 -12.54 -3.61 -6.37
C SER A 43 -11.02 -3.49 -6.39
N LEU A 44 -10.43 -3.05 -7.51
CA LEU A 44 -8.98 -2.83 -7.61
C LEU A 44 -8.49 -1.74 -6.64
N LYS A 45 -9.25 -0.65 -6.49
CA LYS A 45 -8.94 0.41 -5.52
C LYS A 45 -8.98 -0.11 -4.09
N GLN A 46 -10.01 -0.89 -3.76
CA GLN A 46 -10.17 -1.49 -2.44
C GLN A 46 -9.02 -2.46 -2.12
N LEU A 47 -8.68 -3.38 -3.03
CA LEU A 47 -7.53 -4.29 -2.88
C LEU A 47 -6.21 -3.52 -2.71
N THR A 48 -6.01 -2.45 -3.47
CA THR A 48 -4.81 -1.60 -3.36
C THR A 48 -4.77 -0.89 -1.99
N ALA A 49 -5.90 -0.40 -1.49
CA ALA A 49 -5.98 0.20 -0.16
C ALA A 49 -5.65 -0.81 0.93
N GLN A 50 -6.23 -2.02 0.88
CA GLN A 50 -5.92 -3.11 1.80
C GLN A 50 -4.44 -3.49 1.78
N GLN A 51 -3.84 -3.62 0.59
CA GLN A 51 -2.42 -3.92 0.44
C GLN A 51 -1.53 -2.82 1.05
N ARG A 52 -1.90 -1.54 0.92
CA ARG A 52 -1.17 -0.43 1.53
C ARG A 52 -1.21 -0.47 3.05
N GLU A 53 -2.38 -0.74 3.64
CA GLU A 53 -2.51 -0.89 5.09
C GLU A 53 -1.70 -2.09 5.62
N VAL A 54 -1.71 -3.22 4.90
CA VAL A 54 -0.87 -4.39 5.24
C VAL A 54 0.62 -4.05 5.19
N ASN A 55 1.09 -3.33 4.17
CA ASN A 55 2.49 -2.93 4.07
C ASN A 55 2.86 -1.95 5.20
N ARG A 56 1.99 -0.97 5.48
CA ARG A 56 2.19 0.00 6.57
C ARG A 56 2.29 -0.70 7.92
N PHE A 57 1.48 -1.73 8.15
CA PHE A 57 1.57 -2.54 9.35
C PHE A 57 2.92 -3.28 9.44
N GLN A 58 3.39 -3.88 8.34
CA GLN A 58 4.69 -4.54 8.31
C GLN A 58 5.84 -3.56 8.60
N ASP A 59 5.79 -2.36 8.02
CA ASP A 59 6.78 -1.30 8.25
C ASP A 59 6.78 -0.85 9.71
N LEU A 60 5.60 -0.64 10.32
CA LEU A 60 5.48 -0.30 11.75
C LEU A 60 6.01 -1.42 12.64
N GLN A 61 5.74 -2.68 12.31
CA GLN A 61 6.24 -3.83 13.07
C GLN A 61 7.78 -3.90 13.02
N GLN A 62 8.39 -3.65 11.86
CA GLN A 62 9.84 -3.58 11.73
C GLN A 62 10.43 -2.38 12.48
N GLY A 63 9.79 -1.21 12.38
CA GLY A 63 10.19 -0.01 13.12
C GLY A 63 10.12 -0.18 14.64
N LEU A 64 9.09 -0.89 15.13
CA LEU A 64 8.94 -1.21 16.54
C LEU A 64 10.08 -2.11 17.03
N LYS A 65 10.39 -3.19 16.31
CA LYS A 65 11.52 -4.08 16.63
C LYS A 65 12.85 -3.32 16.68
N GLY A 66 13.13 -2.49 15.67
CA GLY A 66 14.34 -1.67 15.67
C GLY A 66 14.39 -0.63 16.79
N THR A 67 13.23 -0.15 17.26
CA THR A 67 13.16 0.76 18.43
C THR A 67 13.41 -0.01 19.73
N GLU A 68 12.88 -1.23 19.85
CA GLU A 68 13.07 -2.13 20.98
C GLU A 68 14.56 -2.52 21.15
N GLU A 69 15.22 -2.93 20.06
CA GLU A 69 16.66 -3.23 20.07
C GLU A 69 17.50 -2.04 20.54
N LYS A 70 17.20 -0.83 20.04
CA LYS A 70 17.88 0.40 20.47
C LYS A 70 17.62 0.72 21.94
N LEU A 71 16.38 0.50 22.40
CA LEU A 71 16.02 0.73 23.79
C LEU A 71 16.78 -0.21 24.73
N GLU A 72 16.86 -1.50 24.40
CA GLU A 72 17.61 -2.49 25.19
C GLU A 72 19.12 -2.20 25.19
N ALA A 73 19.68 -1.78 24.05
CA ALA A 73 21.06 -1.33 23.97
C ALA A 73 21.31 -0.10 24.86
N ALA A 74 20.39 0.87 24.85
CA ALA A 74 20.49 2.07 25.69
C ALA A 74 20.39 1.73 27.19
N LYS A 75 19.46 0.84 27.59
CA LYS A 75 19.34 0.35 28.97
C LYS A 75 20.62 -0.37 29.42
N THR A 76 21.18 -1.22 28.56
CA THR A 76 22.45 -1.92 28.81
C THR A 76 23.59 -0.93 29.04
N ARG A 77 23.68 0.13 28.21
CA ARG A 77 24.68 1.18 28.38
C ARG A 77 24.53 1.95 29.68
N VAL A 78 23.30 2.26 30.10
CA VAL A 78 23.03 2.88 31.42
C VAL A 78 23.53 1.97 32.54
N LYS A 79 23.22 0.67 32.48
CA LYS A 79 23.68 -0.30 33.49
C LYS A 79 25.21 -0.36 33.58
N GLN A 80 25.90 -0.44 32.44
CA GLN A 80 27.37 -0.46 32.37
C GLN A 80 27.98 0.82 32.93
N LEU A 81 27.46 1.99 32.56
CA LEU A 81 27.95 3.28 33.07
C LEU A 81 27.73 3.40 34.57
N SER A 82 26.57 2.97 35.09
CA SER A 82 26.30 2.95 36.53
C SER A 82 27.26 2.05 37.30
N GLN A 83 27.61 0.87 36.76
CA GLN A 83 28.59 -0.03 37.38
C GLN A 83 29.99 0.58 37.38
N ALA A 84 30.43 1.15 36.25
CA ALA A 84 31.74 1.80 36.16
C ALA A 84 31.87 3.01 37.11
N LEU A 85 30.79 3.74 37.37
CA LEU A 85 30.75 4.84 38.34
C LEU A 85 30.95 4.35 39.78
N THR A 86 30.60 3.10 40.10
CA THR A 86 30.77 2.51 41.44
C THR A 86 32.11 1.80 41.62
N GLU A 87 32.74 1.33 40.54
CA GLU A 87 34.02 0.61 40.60
C GLU A 87 35.25 1.52 40.72
N PHE A 88 35.19 2.75 40.19
CA PHE A 88 36.35 3.65 40.10
C PHE A 88 36.19 4.92 40.95
N GLY A 89 36.53 4.86 42.24
CA GLY A 89 36.70 6.04 43.10
C GLY A 89 35.55 7.07 43.04
N PRO A 90 35.78 8.35 43.38
CA PRO A 90 34.77 9.39 43.18
C PRO A 90 34.56 9.64 41.67
N PRO A 91 33.30 9.59 41.17
CA PRO A 91 33.02 9.65 39.75
C PRO A 91 33.35 11.02 39.13
N SER A 92 33.98 11.00 37.95
CA SER A 92 34.31 12.24 37.23
C SER A 92 33.06 12.92 36.66
N LYS A 93 33.10 14.25 36.49
CA LYS A 93 32.02 15.02 35.84
C LYS A 93 31.67 14.49 34.44
N ALA A 94 32.66 14.00 33.70
CA ALA A 94 32.46 13.43 32.37
C ALA A 94 31.63 12.14 32.42
N MET A 95 31.92 11.24 33.38
CA MET A 95 31.17 9.99 33.56
C MET A 95 29.71 10.24 33.95
N ILE A 96 29.46 11.20 34.85
CA ILE A 96 28.10 11.61 35.23
C ILE A 96 27.35 12.18 34.02
N GLY A 97 28.01 12.99 33.19
CA GLY A 97 27.45 13.53 31.96
C GLY A 97 27.04 12.43 30.98
N GLN A 98 27.90 11.42 30.77
CA GLN A 98 27.61 10.28 29.90
C GLN A 98 26.43 9.44 30.41
N LEU A 99 26.34 9.19 31.73
CA LEU A 99 25.20 8.49 32.32
C LEU A 99 23.90 9.26 32.10
N LYS A 100 23.90 10.58 32.34
CA LYS A 100 22.73 11.43 32.13
C LYS A 100 22.27 11.40 30.67
N GLN A 101 23.20 11.47 29.71
CA GLN A 101 22.88 11.36 28.29
C GLN A 101 22.27 9.98 27.94
N ALA A 102 22.84 8.90 28.48
CA ALA A 102 22.31 7.55 28.26
C ALA A 102 20.90 7.38 28.86
N GLN A 103 20.63 7.95 30.04
CA GLN A 103 19.30 7.95 30.65
C GLN A 103 18.28 8.74 29.82
N VAL A 104 18.67 9.89 29.26
CA VAL A 104 17.81 10.64 28.32
C VAL A 104 17.50 9.81 27.08
N ALA A 105 18.50 9.12 26.52
CA ALA A 105 18.29 8.25 25.37
C ALA A 105 17.29 7.12 25.66
N VAL A 106 17.39 6.47 26.83
CA VAL A 106 16.41 5.46 27.28
C VAL A 106 15.00 6.07 27.37
N LYS A 107 14.85 7.26 27.94
CA LYS A 107 13.54 7.94 28.04
C LYS A 107 12.93 8.23 26.67
N VAL A 108 13.73 8.78 25.74
CA VAL A 108 13.26 9.10 24.39
C VAL A 108 12.88 7.84 23.62
N LEU A 109 13.72 6.82 23.65
CA LEU A 109 13.46 5.53 22.98
C LEU A 109 12.26 4.81 23.58
N GLY A 110 12.06 4.89 24.91
CA GLY A 110 10.88 4.36 25.59
C GLY A 110 9.59 5.03 25.11
N GLN A 111 9.56 6.37 25.07
CA GLN A 111 8.41 7.11 24.54
C GLN A 111 8.14 6.79 23.06
N GLN A 112 9.19 6.58 22.27
CA GLN A 112 9.05 6.19 20.86
C GLN A 112 8.48 4.76 20.74
N HIS A 113 8.95 3.84 21.57
CA HIS A 113 8.44 2.46 21.62
C HIS A 113 6.95 2.42 21.99
N GLU A 114 6.53 3.16 23.01
CA GLU A 114 5.12 3.28 23.41
C GLU A 114 4.25 3.84 22.27
N ARG A 115 4.70 4.91 21.61
CA ARG A 115 3.99 5.50 20.47
C ARG A 115 3.86 4.52 19.30
N HIS A 116 4.95 3.84 18.94
CA HIS A 116 4.93 2.83 17.87
C HIS A 116 4.02 1.65 18.24
N GLY A 117 4.02 1.22 19.51
CA GLY A 117 3.12 0.19 20.02
C GLY A 117 1.65 0.59 19.89
N ALA A 118 1.29 1.79 20.34
CA ALA A 118 -0.09 2.30 20.22
C ALA A 118 -0.54 2.43 18.75
N GLN A 119 0.34 2.88 17.86
CA GLN A 119 0.07 2.94 16.43
C GLN A 119 -0.14 1.56 15.81
N LEU A 120 0.67 0.57 16.24
CA LEU A 120 0.54 -0.80 15.78
C LEU A 120 -0.81 -1.38 16.22
N GLU A 121 -1.21 -1.23 17.48
CA GLU A 121 -2.50 -1.71 17.98
C GLU A 121 -3.70 -1.05 17.29
N ALA A 122 -3.63 0.27 17.05
CA ALA A 122 -4.67 0.97 16.29
C ALA A 122 -4.81 0.42 14.86
N HIS A 123 -3.69 0.10 14.20
CA HIS A 123 -3.70 -0.51 12.87
C HIS A 123 -4.13 -1.96 12.88
N LYS A 124 -3.80 -2.74 13.91
CA LYS A 124 -4.38 -4.09 14.12
C LYS A 124 -5.91 -4.01 14.16
N GLY A 125 -6.45 -3.11 14.97
CA GLY A 125 -7.90 -2.90 15.07
C GLY A 125 -8.54 -2.59 13.70
N LYS A 126 -7.92 -1.70 12.92
CA LYS A 126 -8.39 -1.36 11.56
C LYS A 126 -8.34 -2.53 10.60
N LEU A 127 -7.25 -3.30 10.59
CA LEU A 127 -7.11 -4.49 9.75
C LEU A 127 -8.13 -5.58 10.15
N GLY A 128 -8.44 -5.70 11.43
CA GLY A 128 -9.43 -6.65 11.95
C GLY A 128 -10.85 -6.27 11.55
N ALA A 129 -11.17 -4.98 11.58
CA ALA A 129 -12.46 -4.45 11.15
C ALA A 129 -12.76 -4.70 9.67
N VAL A 130 -11.72 -4.85 8.84
CA VAL A 130 -11.86 -5.20 7.41
C VAL A 130 -11.65 -6.70 7.13
N GLY A 131 -11.62 -7.54 8.18
CA GLY A 131 -11.56 -9.00 8.05
C GLY A 131 -10.19 -9.56 7.66
N ILE A 132 -9.11 -8.77 7.72
CA ILE A 132 -7.76 -9.24 7.40
C ILE A 132 -7.20 -10.03 8.59
N ASN A 133 -6.96 -11.33 8.39
CA ASN A 133 -6.37 -12.20 9.40
C ASN A 133 -4.88 -11.88 9.63
N MET A 134 -4.58 -11.26 10.78
CA MET A 134 -3.22 -10.85 11.16
C MET A 134 -2.31 -12.02 11.55
N ALA A 135 -2.86 -13.16 11.98
CA ALA A 135 -2.06 -14.33 12.35
C ALA A 135 -1.28 -14.89 11.15
N ASN A 136 -1.82 -14.69 9.94
CA ASN A 136 -1.24 -15.14 8.68
C ASN A 136 -0.94 -13.99 7.71
N LEU A 137 -0.55 -12.82 8.24
CA LEU A 137 -0.38 -11.59 7.44
C LEU A 137 0.54 -11.78 6.22
N ALA A 138 1.60 -12.58 6.35
CA ALA A 138 2.50 -12.89 5.22
C ALA A 138 1.79 -13.66 4.10
N ALA A 139 0.94 -14.63 4.46
CA ALA A 139 0.13 -15.36 3.49
C ALA A 139 -0.96 -14.46 2.90
N THR A 140 -1.67 -13.69 3.72
CA THR A 140 -2.69 -12.73 3.26
C THR A 140 -2.12 -11.69 2.30
N SER A 141 -0.92 -11.18 2.56
CA SER A 141 -0.21 -10.25 1.67
C SER A 141 0.16 -10.91 0.33
N ARG A 142 0.53 -12.19 0.31
CA ARG A 142 0.79 -12.93 -0.94
C ARG A 142 -0.50 -13.15 -1.73
N THR A 143 -1.59 -13.53 -1.06
CA THR A 143 -2.90 -13.70 -1.69
C THR A 143 -3.42 -12.40 -2.28
N LEU A 144 -3.39 -11.29 -1.53
CA LEU A 144 -3.79 -9.97 -2.02
C LEU A 144 -3.01 -9.55 -3.26
N ARG A 145 -1.69 -9.82 -3.30
CA ARG A 145 -0.86 -9.56 -4.49
C ARG A 145 -1.27 -10.43 -5.68
N ALA A 146 -1.45 -11.74 -5.46
CA ALA A 146 -1.87 -12.65 -6.51
C ALA A 146 -3.25 -12.28 -7.09
N ASP A 147 -4.18 -11.88 -6.23
CA ASP A 147 -5.52 -11.42 -6.64
C ASP A 147 -5.45 -10.09 -7.39
N GLN A 148 -4.61 -9.15 -6.94
CA GLN A 148 -4.36 -7.89 -7.64
C GLN A 148 -3.76 -8.13 -9.04
N ASP A 149 -2.78 -9.02 -9.16
CA ASP A 149 -2.15 -9.35 -10.45
C ASP A 149 -3.13 -10.04 -11.41
N ARG A 150 -3.92 -11.00 -10.91
CA ARG A 150 -5.00 -11.65 -11.69
C ARG A 150 -6.05 -10.64 -12.15
N LEU A 151 -6.48 -9.75 -11.26
CA LEU A 151 -7.48 -8.72 -11.58
C LEU A 151 -6.94 -7.74 -12.63
N ASN A 152 -5.68 -7.29 -12.49
CA ASN A 152 -5.02 -6.41 -13.45
C ASN A 152 -4.95 -7.05 -14.85
N GLU A 153 -4.65 -8.34 -14.93
CA GLU A 153 -4.56 -9.05 -16.21
C GLU A 153 -5.94 -9.24 -16.86
N SER A 154 -6.94 -9.63 -16.07
CA SER A 154 -8.34 -9.71 -16.52
C SER A 154 -8.83 -8.35 -17.03
N LEU A 155 -8.52 -7.26 -16.30
CA LEU A 155 -8.85 -5.89 -16.67
C LEU A 155 -8.21 -5.47 -17.99
N ARG A 156 -6.92 -5.74 -18.19
CA ARG A 156 -6.23 -5.45 -19.46
C ARG A 156 -6.88 -6.18 -20.62
N THR A 157 -7.15 -7.46 -20.46
CA THR A 157 -7.79 -8.29 -21.49
C THR A 157 -9.18 -7.76 -21.85
N GLN A 158 -10.01 -7.45 -20.87
CA GLN A 158 -11.35 -6.89 -21.11
C GLN A 158 -11.28 -5.51 -21.76
N THR A 159 -10.35 -4.65 -21.33
CA THR A 159 -10.11 -3.33 -21.91
C THR A 159 -9.74 -3.43 -23.38
N GLN A 160 -8.77 -4.29 -23.74
CA GLN A 160 -8.34 -4.51 -25.12
C GLN A 160 -9.48 -5.03 -26.01
N ARG A 161 -10.28 -5.98 -25.50
CA ARG A 161 -11.46 -6.48 -26.23
C ARG A 161 -12.48 -5.37 -26.50
N LEU A 162 -12.73 -4.51 -25.51
CA LEU A 162 -13.66 -3.40 -25.65
C LEU A 162 -13.15 -2.34 -26.63
N GLU A 163 -11.86 -2.02 -26.59
CA GLU A 163 -11.24 -1.12 -27.57
C GLU A 163 -11.33 -1.67 -29.00
N ALA A 164 -11.11 -2.97 -29.19
CA ALA A 164 -11.24 -3.63 -30.49
C ALA A 164 -12.69 -3.60 -31.03
N VAL A 165 -13.67 -3.87 -30.16
CA VAL A 165 -15.09 -3.78 -30.51
C VAL A 165 -15.49 -2.35 -30.90
N ALA A 166 -15.07 -1.36 -30.11
CA ALA A 166 -15.36 0.05 -30.40
C ALA A 166 -14.71 0.53 -31.71
N ALA A 167 -13.47 0.11 -31.98
CA ALA A 167 -12.78 0.42 -33.24
C ALA A 167 -13.53 -0.17 -34.45
N ARG A 168 -14.02 -1.42 -34.32
CA ARG A 168 -14.82 -2.06 -35.37
C ARG A 168 -16.14 -1.35 -35.61
N GLN A 169 -16.85 -0.97 -34.54
CA GLN A 169 -18.11 -0.22 -34.65
C GLN A 169 -17.92 1.14 -35.30
N LYS A 170 -16.85 1.87 -34.94
CA LYS A 170 -16.50 3.14 -35.57
C LYS A 170 -16.28 2.97 -37.08
N ARG A 171 -15.52 1.94 -37.48
CA ARG A 171 -15.26 1.67 -38.90
C ARG A 171 -16.52 1.30 -39.67
N VAL A 172 -17.43 0.53 -39.07
CA VAL A 172 -18.73 0.22 -39.69
C VAL A 172 -19.58 1.49 -39.85
N ALA A 173 -19.59 2.37 -38.84
CA ALA A 173 -20.32 3.64 -38.93
C ALA A 173 -19.77 4.57 -40.02
N GLU A 174 -18.45 4.63 -40.18
CA GLU A 174 -17.78 5.40 -41.24
C GLU A 174 -18.13 4.85 -42.63
N LEU A 175 -18.04 3.53 -42.84
CA LEU A 175 -18.40 2.89 -44.10
C LEU A 175 -19.88 3.08 -44.47
N ASN A 176 -20.78 3.04 -43.49
CA ASN A 176 -22.21 3.30 -43.70
C ASN A 176 -22.48 4.77 -44.03
N ALA A 177 -21.71 5.71 -43.45
CA ALA A 177 -21.82 7.12 -43.79
C ALA A 177 -21.31 7.40 -45.21
N GLU A 178 -20.20 6.77 -45.60
CA GLU A 178 -19.66 6.85 -46.97
C GLU A 178 -20.65 6.27 -47.98
N SER A 179 -21.21 5.08 -47.75
CA SER A 179 -22.18 4.47 -48.66
C SER A 179 -23.47 5.29 -48.80
N ALA A 180 -23.92 5.97 -47.74
CA ALA A 180 -25.06 6.88 -47.79
C ALA A 180 -24.80 8.16 -48.61
N VAL A 181 -23.53 8.60 -48.72
CA VAL A 181 -23.13 9.74 -49.55
C VAL A 181 -23.09 9.36 -51.04
N TRP A 182 -22.68 8.14 -51.37
CA TRP A 182 -22.65 7.65 -52.76
C TRP A 182 -24.02 7.22 -53.31
N ALA A 183 -25.02 7.00 -52.44
CA ALA A 183 -26.37 6.62 -52.81
C ALA A 183 -27.32 7.82 -53.09
N LYS A 184 -26.77 9.04 -53.16
CA LYS A 184 -27.51 10.29 -53.36
C LYS A 184 -27.02 11.01 -54.61
#